data_AF-A0AAV9Q389-F1
#
_entry.id   AF-A0AAV9Q389-F1
#
_cell.length_a   1.000
_cell.length_b   1.000
_cell.length_c   1.000
_cell.angle_alpha   90.00
_cell.angle_beta   90.00
_cell.angle_gamma   90.00
#
_symmetry.space_group_name_H-M   'P 1'
#
loop_
_entity.id
_entity.type
_entity.pdbx_description
1 polymer ?
#
loop_
_entity_poly.entity_id
_entity_poly.type
_entity_poly.pdbx_seq_one_letter_code
_entity_poly.pdbx_strand_id
1 'polypeptide(L)'
;MLERLRQQSNPEASAFRGQALIRFLGKQERAILNIKACLEACGLTFDNILTRRIYIIPMEDFRKVIAIWDKYFDEPYPVSTLIGVTSLAKEGALVEIEVVAEQ
;
A
#
# COMPACT_ATOMS: atom_id res chain seq x y z
N MET A 1 -20.43 -13.80 -32.48
CA MET A 1 -19.02 -13.77 -31.99
C MET A 1 -18.80 -12.71 -30.90
N LEU A 2 -19.51 -11.57 -30.94
CA LEU A 2 -19.40 -10.50 -29.93
C LEU A 2 -20.28 -10.67 -28.67
N GLU A 3 -21.22 -11.62 -28.63
CA GLU A 3 -22.03 -11.88 -27.43
C GLU A 3 -21.37 -12.84 -26.42
N ARG A 4 -20.30 -13.55 -26.81
CA ARG A 4 -19.57 -14.48 -25.91
C ARG A 4 -18.61 -13.79 -24.94
N LEU A 5 -18.40 -12.48 -25.06
CA LEU A 5 -17.50 -11.71 -24.19
C LEU A 5 -18.21 -10.95 -23.06
N ARG A 6 -19.55 -10.99 -23.00
CA ARG A 6 -20.34 -10.40 -21.90
C ARG A 6 -20.75 -11.39 -20.80
N GLN A 7 -20.41 -12.68 -20.92
CA GLN A 7 -20.78 -13.73 -19.97
C GLN A 7 -19.59 -14.36 -19.22
N GLN A 8 -18.57 -13.57 -18.89
CA GLN A 8 -17.60 -13.97 -17.86
C GLN A 8 -17.50 -12.92 -16.75
N SER A 9 -18.64 -12.54 -16.17
CA SER A 9 -18.64 -12.13 -14.75
C SER A 9 -18.50 -13.42 -13.93
N ASN A 10 -17.28 -13.95 -13.85
CA ASN A 10 -17.00 -15.14 -13.05
C ASN A 10 -17.10 -14.77 -11.55
N PRO A 11 -18.09 -15.27 -10.80
CA PRO A 11 -18.25 -14.97 -9.39
C PRO A 11 -17.04 -15.41 -8.55
N GLU A 12 -16.31 -16.44 -8.97
CA GLU A 12 -15.06 -16.87 -8.33
C GLU A 12 -13.93 -15.85 -8.51
N ALA A 13 -13.82 -15.22 -9.69
CA ALA A 13 -12.84 -14.16 -9.93
C ALA A 13 -13.16 -12.91 -9.10
N SER A 14 -14.45 -12.60 -8.89
CA SER A 14 -14.89 -11.52 -8.02
C SER A 14 -14.57 -11.80 -6.54
N ALA A 15 -14.88 -13.01 -6.06
CA ALA A 15 -14.59 -13.45 -4.69
C ALA A 15 -13.07 -13.52 -4.41
N PHE A 16 -12.29 -14.04 -5.36
CA PHE A 16 -10.83 -14.08 -5.28
C PHE A 16 -10.23 -12.67 -5.23
N ARG A 17 -10.71 -11.75 -6.09
CA ARG A 17 -10.28 -10.35 -6.08
C ARG A 17 -10.66 -9.66 -4.76
N GLY A 18 -11.80 -9.99 -4.17
CA GLY A 18 -12.21 -9.52 -2.86
C GLY A 18 -11.30 -9.99 -1.71
N GLN A 19 -10.98 -11.29 -1.66
CA GLN A 19 -10.06 -11.84 -0.65
C GLN A 19 -8.63 -11.32 -0.83
N ALA A 20 -8.16 -11.22 -2.08
CA ALA A 20 -6.87 -10.63 -2.41
C ALA A 20 -6.81 -9.15 -1.97
N LEU A 21 -7.90 -8.40 -2.17
CA LEU A 21 -8.02 -7.02 -1.71
C LEU A 21 -7.94 -6.92 -0.18
N ILE A 22 -8.70 -7.73 0.57
CA ILE A 22 -8.65 -7.73 2.05
C ILE A 22 -7.23 -8.03 2.54
N ARG A 23 -6.57 -9.02 1.94
CA ARG A 23 -5.18 -9.37 2.26
C ARG A 23 -4.21 -8.22 1.95
N PHE A 24 -4.41 -7.51 0.84
CA PHE A 24 -3.60 -6.37 0.45
C PHE A 24 -3.73 -5.22 1.45
N LEU A 25 -4.96 -4.82 1.79
CA LEU A 25 -5.23 -3.75 2.74
C LEU A 25 -4.64 -4.08 4.12
N GLY A 26 -4.79 -5.32 4.60
CA GLY A 26 -4.21 -5.74 5.88
C GLY A 26 -2.67 -5.69 5.91
N LYS A 27 -2.00 -6.00 4.79
CA LYS A 27 -0.54 -5.90 4.68
C LYS A 27 -0.06 -4.45 4.67
N GLN A 28 -0.79 -3.56 4.00
CA GLN A 28 -0.55 -2.13 4.00
C GLN A 28 -0.64 -1.52 5.40
N GLU A 29 -1.76 -1.74 6.08
CA GLU A 29 -1.97 -1.24 7.45
C GLU A 29 -0.87 -1.75 8.39
N ARG A 30 -0.44 -3.01 8.23
CA ARG A 30 0.65 -3.54 9.03
C ARG A 30 1.98 -2.82 8.79
N ALA A 31 2.32 -2.48 7.55
CA ALA A 31 3.53 -1.72 7.24
C ALA A 31 3.52 -0.33 7.90
N ILE A 32 2.39 0.37 7.83
CA ILE A 32 2.22 1.69 8.46
C ILE A 32 2.34 1.60 9.98
N LEU A 33 1.73 0.60 10.61
CA LEU A 33 1.83 0.40 12.07
C LEU A 33 3.26 0.08 12.52
N ASN A 34 4.03 -0.66 11.71
CA ASN A 34 5.44 -0.90 12.01
C ASN A 34 6.25 0.41 11.94
N ILE A 35 6.00 1.25 10.93
CA ILE A 35 6.64 2.58 10.81
C ILE A 35 6.30 3.43 12.04
N LYS A 36 5.02 3.46 12.43
CA LYS A 36 4.57 4.17 13.64
C LYS A 36 5.37 3.74 14.88
N ALA A 37 5.50 2.44 15.09
CA ALA A 37 6.24 1.90 16.24
C ALA A 37 7.73 2.32 16.22
N CYS A 38 8.37 2.34 15.05
CA CYS A 38 9.75 2.81 14.91
C CYS A 38 9.90 4.31 15.23
N LEU A 39 8.95 5.14 14.77
CA LEU A 39 8.94 6.58 15.06
C LEU A 39 8.74 6.83 16.55
N GLU A 40 7.75 6.17 17.16
CA GLU A 40 7.43 6.31 18.59
C GLU A 40 8.61 5.90 19.48
N ALA A 41 9.36 4.86 19.08
CA ALA A 41 10.60 4.47 19.79
C ALA A 41 11.68 5.57 19.80
N CYS A 42 11.62 6.51 18.85
CA CYS A 42 12.50 7.67 18.75
C CYS A 42 11.86 8.97 19.25
N GLY A 43 10.65 8.91 19.83
CA GLY A 43 9.89 10.10 20.26
C GLY A 43 9.29 10.92 19.11
N LEU A 44 9.10 10.32 17.94
CA LEU A 44 8.60 10.97 16.73
C LEU A 44 7.16 10.55 16.38
N THR A 45 6.51 11.36 15.54
CA THR A 45 5.20 11.08 14.94
C THR A 45 5.30 10.99 13.41
N PHE A 46 4.18 10.74 12.73
CA PHE A 46 4.14 10.78 11.26
C PHE A 46 4.46 12.17 10.69
N ASP A 47 4.23 13.24 11.45
CA ASP A 47 4.52 14.62 11.04
C ASP A 47 6.03 14.87 10.86
N ASN A 48 6.86 14.04 11.49
CA ASN A 48 8.31 14.10 11.36
C ASN A 48 8.83 13.45 10.07
N ILE A 49 7.99 12.78 9.27
CA ILE A 49 8.43 12.16 8.03
C ILE A 49 8.62 13.23 6.96
N LEU A 50 9.84 13.29 6.42
CA LEU A 50 10.21 14.19 5.33
C LEU A 50 9.92 13.57 3.96
N THR A 51 10.22 12.28 3.82
CA THR A 51 10.05 11.56 2.56
C THR A 51 9.53 10.14 2.77
N ARG A 52 8.73 9.64 1.83
CA ARG A 52 8.31 8.24 1.76
C ARG A 52 8.56 7.64 0.38
N ARG A 53 8.98 6.39 0.36
CA ARG A 53 9.22 5.59 -0.84
C ARG A 53 8.43 4.29 -0.76
N ILE A 54 7.54 4.07 -1.71
CA ILE A 54 6.58 2.97 -1.70
C ILE A 54 6.81 2.08 -2.92
N TYR A 55 7.10 0.81 -2.70
CA TYR A 55 7.24 -0.21 -3.73
C TYR A 55 6.02 -1.12 -3.70
N ILE A 56 5.35 -1.32 -4.84
CA ILE A 56 4.06 -2.04 -4.88
C ILE A 56 4.01 -3.13 -5.94
N ILE A 57 3.24 -4.18 -5.64
CA ILE A 57 2.89 -5.26 -6.57
C ILE A 57 1.42 -5.66 -6.34
N PRO A 58 0.54 -5.57 -7.35
CA PRO A 58 0.80 -5.07 -8.70
C PRO A 58 0.53 -3.55 -8.78
N MET A 59 1.02 -2.86 -9.83
CA MET A 59 0.96 -1.39 -9.93
C MET A 59 -0.48 -0.84 -9.99
N GLU A 60 -1.42 -1.65 -10.48
CA GLU A 60 -2.84 -1.30 -10.61
C GLU A 60 -3.50 -1.00 -9.26
N ASP A 61 -2.88 -1.42 -8.16
CA ASP A 61 -3.37 -1.20 -6.81
C ASP A 61 -2.90 0.12 -6.16
N PHE A 62 -2.15 0.98 -6.88
CA PHE A 62 -1.57 2.21 -6.33
C PHE A 62 -2.58 3.15 -5.65
N ARG A 63 -3.79 3.30 -6.21
CA ARG A 63 -4.82 4.17 -5.60
C ARG A 63 -5.28 3.66 -4.23
N LYS A 64 -5.27 2.34 -4.04
CA LYS A 64 -5.63 1.72 -2.75
C LYS A 64 -4.56 1.99 -1.71
N VAL A 65 -3.30 1.99 -2.12
CA VAL A 65 -2.15 2.34 -1.27
C VAL A 65 -2.29 3.76 -0.75
N ILE A 66 -2.46 4.72 -1.66
CA ILE A 66 -2.58 6.14 -1.33
C ILE A 66 -3.74 6.37 -0.36
N ALA A 67 -4.92 5.80 -0.63
CA ALA A 67 -6.10 5.98 0.21
C ALA A 67 -5.98 5.45 1.66
N ILE A 68 -5.10 4.48 1.92
CA ILE A 68 -4.81 4.05 3.29
C ILE A 68 -3.91 5.09 3.97
N TRP A 69 -2.89 5.56 3.27
CA TRP A 69 -1.94 6.54 3.79
C TRP A 69 -2.59 7.89 4.11
N ASP A 70 -3.57 8.32 3.32
CA ASP A 70 -4.31 9.58 3.55
C ASP A 70 -5.06 9.60 4.90
N LYS A 71 -5.20 8.45 5.58
CA LYS A 71 -5.79 8.37 6.93
C LYS A 71 -4.80 8.72 8.05
N TYR A 72 -3.51 8.81 7.74
CA TYR A 72 -2.43 8.97 8.72
C TYR A 72 -1.63 10.27 8.57
N PHE A 73 -1.91 11.05 7.52
CA PHE A 73 -1.18 12.29 7.22
C PHE A 73 -2.16 13.42 6.97
N ASP A 74 -1.84 14.57 7.56
CA ASP A 74 -2.45 15.85 7.24
C ASP A 74 -1.42 16.73 6.49
N GLU A 75 -1.87 17.84 5.91
CA GLU A 75 -0.95 18.81 5.30
C GLU A 75 -0.01 19.44 6.36
N PRO A 76 1.29 19.64 6.04
CA PRO A 76 1.94 19.38 4.76
C PRO A 76 2.34 17.89 4.56
N TYR A 77 2.02 17.34 3.39
CA TYR A 77 2.38 15.96 3.06
C TYR A 77 3.89 15.79 2.80
N PRO A 78 4.47 14.63 3.14
CA PRO A 78 5.86 14.32 2.81
C PRO A 78 6.07 14.20 1.31
N VAL A 79 7.32 14.41 0.86
CA VAL A 79 7.70 14.09 -0.53
C VAL A 79 7.51 12.59 -0.75
N SER A 80 6.75 12.22 -1.78
CA SER A 80 6.33 10.85 -2.01
C SER A 80 6.79 10.33 -3.36
N THR A 81 7.38 9.13 -3.37
CA THR A 81 7.66 8.37 -4.59
C THR A 81 7.02 7.00 -4.50
N LEU A 82 6.29 6.60 -5.54
CA LEU A 82 5.65 5.28 -5.64
C LEU A 82 6.13 4.58 -6.91
N ILE A 83 6.59 3.35 -6.78
CA ILE A 83 7.24 2.58 -7.83
C ILE A 83 6.56 1.21 -7.94
N GLY A 84 6.11 0.86 -9.14
CA GLY A 84 5.70 -0.50 -9.46
C GLY A 84 6.92 -1.39 -9.65
N VAL A 85 6.96 -2.53 -8.97
CA VAL A 85 8.07 -3.50 -9.08
C VAL A 85 7.55 -4.88 -9.48
N THR A 86 8.45 -5.77 -9.92
CA THR A 86 8.09 -7.13 -10.34
C THR A 86 8.11 -8.12 -9.19
N SER A 87 8.92 -7.88 -8.15
CA SER A 87 9.05 -8.72 -6.97
C SER A 87 9.57 -7.92 -5.77
N LEU A 88 9.19 -8.34 -4.56
CA LEU A 88 9.74 -7.86 -3.30
C LEU A 88 10.54 -8.97 -2.62
N ALA A 89 11.47 -8.61 -1.73
CA ALA A 89 12.36 -9.59 -1.08
C ALA A 89 11.59 -10.61 -0.22
N LYS A 90 10.50 -10.17 0.44
CA LYS A 90 9.65 -11.06 1.24
C LYS A 90 8.60 -11.73 0.36
N GLU A 91 8.59 -13.06 0.37
CA GLU A 91 7.61 -13.84 -0.40
C GLU A 91 6.17 -13.45 -0.04
N GLY A 92 5.37 -13.22 -1.08
CA GLY A 92 3.98 -12.80 -0.96
C GLY A 92 3.78 -11.39 -0.44
N ALA A 93 4.82 -10.58 -0.19
CA ALA A 93 4.63 -9.16 0.08
C ALA A 93 4.03 -8.47 -1.15
N LEU A 94 3.14 -7.51 -0.90
CA LEU A 94 2.45 -6.74 -1.95
C LEU A 94 2.79 -5.24 -1.88
N VAL A 95 3.44 -4.83 -0.80
CA VAL A 95 3.92 -3.48 -0.56
C VAL A 95 5.16 -3.53 0.33
N GLU A 96 6.11 -2.66 0.05
CA GLU A 96 7.27 -2.35 0.91
C GLU A 96 7.43 -0.83 0.97
N ILE A 97 7.76 -0.31 2.16
CA ILE A 97 7.73 1.13 2.42
C ILE A 97 8.94 1.54 3.24
N GLU A 98 9.62 2.57 2.74
CA GLU A 98 10.74 3.25 3.36
C GLU A 98 10.32 4.68 3.71
N VAL A 99 10.75 5.18 4.88
CA VAL A 99 10.53 6.56 5.29
C VAL A 99 11.83 7.16 5.85
N VAL A 100 11.99 8.46 5.66
CA VAL A 100 13.04 9.27 6.30
C VAL A 100 12.34 10.30 7.17
N ALA A 101 12.73 10.39 8.45
CA ALA A 101 12.17 11.30 9.44
C ALA A 101 13.25 12.01 10.24
N GLU A 102 12.94 13.19 10.78
CA GLU A 102 13.85 14.04 11.56
C GLU A 102 13.16 14.59 12.83
N GLN A 103 13.96 14.83 13.89
CA GLN A 103 13.51 15.36 15.19
C GLN A 103 13.36 16.87 15.21
#